data_AF-A0A4S9F9M5-F1
#
_entry.id   AF-A0A4S9F9M5-F1
#
_cell.length_a   1.000
_cell.length_b   1.000
_cell.length_c   1.000
_cell.angle_alpha   90.00
_cell.angle_beta   90.00
_cell.angle_gamma   90.00
#
_symmetry.space_group_name_H-M   'P 1'
#
loop_
_entity.id
_entity.type
_entity.pdbx_description
1 polymer ?
#
loop_
_entity_poly.entity_id
_entity_poly.type
_entity_poly.pdbx_seq_one_letter_code
_entity_poly.pdbx_strand_id
1 'polypeptide(L)'
;MENITAQMEATTLQTEDSPKSTISDLKSNNSLWWRIHVFTYDLRHYRERPDSLERLETIVDISYLSTPYFNESEVTQLKSTLLSTGKTLEETIEQTLHERLNRRLKKRQESNDYRVCAAHDLAPIFEKAFGLDHKQLARDVEFLKLVDGNGLGGGEAWTGLATKSICGPKAQPGKKKRNNNRKKTRQPN
;
A
#
# COMPACT_ATOMS: atom_id res chain seq x y z
N MET A 1 -51.42 24.59 35.33
CA MET A 1 -50.44 23.57 35.74
C MET A 1 -50.61 22.38 34.83
N GLU A 2 -49.96 22.36 33.67
CA GLU A 2 -49.81 21.15 32.86
C GLU A 2 -48.41 21.20 32.21
N ASN A 3 -47.66 20.12 32.43
CA ASN A 3 -46.29 19.85 31.99
C ASN A 3 -46.18 19.67 30.47
N ILE A 4 -44.95 19.68 29.94
CA ILE A 4 -44.29 18.72 29.02
C ILE A 4 -43.06 19.46 28.44
N THR A 5 -41.88 19.34 29.05
CA THR A 5 -40.81 18.37 28.73
C THR A 5 -40.11 18.64 27.39
N ALA A 6 -38.83 19.06 27.53
CA ALA A 6 -37.83 19.20 26.48
C ALA A 6 -37.45 17.85 25.84
N GLN A 7 -37.24 17.85 24.52
CA GLN A 7 -36.45 16.87 23.77
C GLN A 7 -35.74 17.64 22.64
N MET A 8 -34.49 18.13 22.80
CA MET A 8 -33.21 17.49 22.49
C MET A 8 -33.24 16.54 21.28
N GLU A 9 -32.96 17.10 20.10
CA GLU A 9 -32.54 16.38 18.89
C GLU A 9 -31.01 16.37 18.86
N ALA A 10 -30.41 15.39 19.51
CA ALA A 10 -29.01 15.05 19.30
C ALA A 10 -28.94 14.05 18.15
N THR A 11 -28.56 14.54 16.96
CA THR A 11 -28.16 13.71 15.82
C THR A 11 -27.07 12.75 16.28
N THR A 12 -27.49 11.50 16.50
CA THR A 12 -26.62 10.39 16.87
C THR A 12 -25.67 10.14 15.70
N LEU A 13 -24.40 10.44 15.94
CA LEU A 13 -23.26 9.95 15.18
C LEU A 13 -23.36 8.42 15.13
N GLN A 14 -23.71 7.90 13.96
CA GLN A 14 -23.57 6.49 13.65
C GLN A 14 -22.08 6.16 13.72
N THR A 15 -21.66 5.59 14.85
CA THR A 15 -20.39 4.88 14.98
C THR A 15 -20.64 3.51 14.33
N GLU A 16 -20.48 3.46 13.01
CA GLU A 16 -20.50 2.21 12.27
C GLU A 16 -19.28 1.38 12.74
N ASP A 17 -19.54 0.34 13.53
CA ASP A 17 -18.57 -0.72 13.86
C ASP A 17 -18.31 -1.50 12.56
N SER A 18 -17.54 -0.87 11.68
CA SER A 18 -17.10 -1.46 10.42
C SER A 18 -16.26 -2.68 10.75
N PRO A 19 -16.50 -3.83 10.09
CA PRO A 19 -15.70 -5.03 10.32
C PRO A 19 -14.23 -4.69 10.10
N LYS A 20 -13.44 -4.81 11.16
CA LYS A 20 -12.00 -4.55 11.16
C LYS A 20 -11.34 -5.57 10.24
N SER A 21 -11.18 -5.19 8.99
CA SER A 21 -10.53 -6.03 7.99
C SER A 21 -9.03 -6.00 8.24
N THR A 22 -8.39 -7.16 8.18
CA THR A 22 -6.94 -7.24 8.29
C THR A 22 -6.31 -7.20 6.91
N ILE A 23 -5.01 -6.84 6.84
CA ILE A 23 -4.25 -6.89 5.58
C ILE A 23 -4.30 -8.30 4.94
N SER A 24 -4.43 -9.35 5.75
CA SER A 24 -4.59 -10.73 5.27
C SER A 24 -5.91 -10.93 4.50
N ASP A 25 -7.00 -10.32 4.96
CA ASP A 25 -8.30 -10.38 4.29
C ASP A 25 -8.24 -9.69 2.93
N LEU A 26 -7.58 -8.53 2.86
CA LEU A 26 -7.34 -7.83 1.59
C LEU A 26 -6.50 -8.67 0.62
N LYS A 27 -5.47 -9.37 1.12
CA LYS A 27 -4.61 -10.26 0.30
C LYS A 27 -5.35 -11.50 -0.20
N SER A 28 -6.34 -11.99 0.54
CA SER A 28 -7.15 -13.14 0.12
C SER A 28 -7.99 -12.83 -1.12
N ASN A 29 -8.32 -11.56 -1.35
CA ASN A 29 -9.02 -11.10 -2.53
C ASN A 29 -8.03 -10.62 -3.58
N ASN A 30 -7.60 -11.51 -4.49
CA ASN A 30 -6.62 -11.19 -5.53
C ASN A 30 -7.05 -9.99 -6.40
N SER A 31 -8.34 -9.86 -6.72
CA SER A 31 -8.85 -8.75 -7.53
C SER A 31 -8.76 -7.41 -6.81
N LEU A 32 -9.04 -7.37 -5.51
CA LEU A 32 -8.85 -6.17 -4.69
C LEU A 32 -7.36 -5.87 -4.51
N TRP A 33 -6.57 -6.90 -4.22
CA TRP A 33 -5.12 -6.80 -4.04
C TRP A 33 -4.43 -6.24 -5.30
N TRP A 34 -4.81 -6.73 -6.49
CA TRP A 34 -4.37 -6.19 -7.78
C TRP A 34 -4.67 -4.71 -7.91
N ARG A 35 -5.92 -4.30 -7.63
CA ARG A 35 -6.31 -2.89 -7.73
C ARG A 35 -5.52 -2.00 -6.76
N ILE A 36 -5.18 -2.50 -5.56
CA ILE A 36 -4.27 -1.80 -4.64
C ILE A 36 -2.86 -1.64 -5.24
N HIS A 37 -2.36 -2.64 -5.97
CA HIS A 37 -1.06 -2.55 -6.66
C HIS A 37 -1.09 -1.51 -7.77
N VAL A 38 -2.09 -1.60 -8.67
CA VAL A 38 -2.27 -0.65 -9.77
C VAL A 38 -2.47 0.77 -9.23
N PHE A 39 -3.29 0.93 -8.19
CA PHE A 39 -3.50 2.21 -7.52
C PHE A 39 -2.20 2.81 -6.97
N THR A 40 -1.42 2.02 -6.21
CA THR A 40 -0.15 2.47 -5.65
C THR A 40 0.85 2.84 -6.75
N TYR A 41 0.85 2.07 -7.86
CA TYR A 41 1.68 2.35 -9.03
C TYR A 41 1.26 3.66 -9.71
N ASP A 42 -0.04 3.87 -9.91
CA ASP A 42 -0.61 5.05 -10.56
C ASP A 42 -0.38 6.33 -9.75
N LEU A 43 -0.53 6.28 -8.41
CA LEU A 43 -0.22 7.41 -7.53
C LEU A 43 1.22 7.92 -7.71
N ARG A 44 2.15 7.01 -8.00
CA ARG A 44 3.57 7.34 -8.17
C ARG A 44 3.90 7.80 -9.58
N HIS A 45 3.22 7.27 -10.59
CA HIS A 45 3.39 7.61 -12.01
C HIS A 45 2.33 8.60 -12.51
N TYR A 46 1.68 9.36 -11.62
CA TYR A 46 0.58 10.28 -11.94
C TYR A 46 0.88 11.17 -13.15
N ARG A 47 2.10 11.72 -13.25
CA ARG A 47 2.52 12.56 -14.39
C ARG A 47 3.30 11.80 -15.48
N GLU A 48 3.72 10.58 -15.19
CA GLU A 48 4.58 9.80 -16.08
C GLU A 48 3.77 8.99 -17.09
N ARG A 49 2.56 8.55 -16.71
CA ARG A 49 1.68 7.76 -17.57
C ARG A 49 0.33 8.45 -17.79
N PRO A 50 -0.12 8.61 -19.05
CA PRO A 50 -1.42 9.19 -19.35
C PRO A 50 -2.57 8.33 -18.80
N ASP A 51 -2.45 6.99 -18.86
CA ASP A 51 -3.50 6.09 -18.34
C ASP A 51 -3.68 6.22 -16.82
N SER A 52 -2.58 6.40 -16.09
CA SER A 52 -2.61 6.62 -14.63
C SER A 52 -3.27 7.97 -14.30
N LEU A 53 -2.97 9.00 -15.11
CA LEU A 53 -3.57 10.32 -14.98
C LEU A 53 -5.08 10.27 -15.24
N GLU A 54 -5.51 9.68 -16.34
CA GLU A 54 -6.93 9.60 -16.72
C GLU A 54 -7.78 8.90 -15.64
N ARG A 55 -7.26 7.79 -15.08
CA ARG A 55 -7.92 7.04 -14.00
C ARG A 55 -7.98 7.81 -12.67
N LEU A 56 -6.95 8.58 -12.33
CA LEU A 56 -6.91 9.36 -11.09
C LEU A 56 -7.64 10.70 -11.21
N GLU A 57 -7.70 11.29 -12.41
CA GLU A 57 -8.39 12.55 -12.68
C GLU A 57 -9.92 12.38 -12.63
N THR A 58 -10.41 11.18 -12.99
CA THR A 58 -11.84 10.81 -12.85
C THR A 58 -12.30 10.82 -11.38
N ILE A 59 -11.38 10.67 -10.44
CA ILE A 59 -11.71 10.66 -9.01
C ILE A 59 -11.70 12.08 -8.47
N VAL A 60 -12.83 12.49 -7.92
CA VAL A 60 -13.00 13.83 -7.34
C VAL A 60 -12.39 13.91 -5.93
N ASP A 61 -12.38 12.79 -5.21
CA ASP A 61 -11.92 12.73 -3.82
C ASP A 61 -10.39 12.83 -3.70
N ILE A 62 -9.94 13.55 -2.66
CA ILE A 62 -8.52 13.79 -2.34
C ILE A 62 -7.84 12.47 -1.92
N SER A 63 -8.62 11.53 -1.35
CA SER A 63 -8.10 10.21 -0.99
C SER A 63 -7.85 9.31 -2.20
N TYR A 64 -8.41 9.65 -3.37
CA TYR A 64 -8.45 8.82 -4.58
C TYR A 64 -9.03 7.40 -4.37
N LEU A 65 -9.68 7.14 -3.22
CA LEU A 65 -10.31 5.86 -2.92
C LEU A 65 -11.75 5.87 -3.40
N SER A 66 -11.94 5.69 -4.70
CA SER A 66 -13.27 5.58 -5.31
C SER A 66 -13.22 4.80 -6.61
N THR A 67 -14.35 4.72 -7.30
CA THR A 67 -14.43 4.19 -8.65
C THR A 67 -13.54 5.02 -9.58
N PRO A 68 -12.81 4.39 -10.52
CA PRO A 68 -12.95 3.01 -10.98
C PRO A 68 -12.14 1.96 -10.18
N TYR A 69 -11.34 2.35 -9.19
CA TYR A 69 -10.47 1.41 -8.46
C TYR A 69 -11.23 0.62 -7.39
N PHE A 70 -12.06 1.28 -6.59
CA PHE A 70 -12.70 0.67 -5.42
C PHE A 70 -14.17 1.03 -5.37
N ASN A 71 -15.00 0.07 -5.01
CA ASN A 71 -16.39 0.31 -4.68
C ASN A 71 -16.52 0.84 -3.25
N GLU A 72 -17.63 1.51 -2.92
CA GLU A 72 -17.85 2.08 -1.57
C GLU A 72 -17.65 1.06 -0.45
N SER A 73 -18.11 -0.19 -0.64
CA SER A 73 -17.90 -1.28 0.32
C SER A 73 -16.41 -1.60 0.54
N GLU A 74 -15.62 -1.60 -0.54
CA GLU A 74 -14.19 -1.89 -0.50
C GLU A 74 -13.40 -0.70 0.06
N VAL A 75 -13.85 0.52 -0.22
CA VAL A 75 -13.30 1.74 0.38
C VAL A 75 -13.48 1.71 1.89
N THR A 76 -14.68 1.35 2.37
CA THR A 76 -14.94 1.19 3.81
C THR A 76 -14.05 0.10 4.43
N GLN A 77 -13.87 -1.04 3.76
CA GLN A 77 -12.95 -2.08 4.21
C GLN A 77 -11.49 -1.61 4.25
N LEU A 78 -11.05 -0.89 3.23
CA LEU A 78 -9.70 -0.32 3.17
C LEU A 78 -9.47 0.67 4.29
N LYS A 79 -10.41 1.59 4.49
CA LYS A 79 -10.37 2.62 5.55
C LYS A 79 -10.32 2.01 6.95
N SER A 80 -11.14 0.99 7.22
CA SER A 80 -11.18 0.28 8.50
C SER A 80 -9.99 -0.67 8.72
N THR A 81 -9.13 -0.86 7.71
CA THR A 81 -8.01 -1.79 7.81
C THR A 81 -7.00 -1.32 8.84
N LEU A 82 -6.64 -2.21 9.76
CA LEU A 82 -5.62 -1.95 10.78
C LEU A 82 -4.21 -2.15 10.20
N LEU A 83 -3.40 -1.10 10.22
CA LEU A 83 -2.01 -1.17 9.77
C LEU A 83 -1.08 -1.68 10.88
N SER A 84 0.12 -2.11 10.48
CA SER A 84 1.20 -2.45 11.41
C SER A 84 1.65 -1.29 12.30
N THR A 85 1.28 -0.05 11.96
CA THR A 85 1.53 1.16 12.75
C THR A 85 0.58 1.31 13.95
N GLY A 86 -0.43 0.45 14.07
CA GLY A 86 -1.44 0.50 15.14
C GLY A 86 -2.56 1.52 14.91
N LYS A 87 -2.58 2.18 13.74
CA LYS A 87 -3.65 3.07 13.29
C LYS A 87 -4.40 2.45 12.12
N THR A 88 -5.60 2.93 11.86
CA THR A 88 -6.35 2.58 10.66
C THR A 88 -5.77 3.27 9.42
N LEU A 89 -6.10 2.75 8.22
CA LEU A 89 -5.66 3.35 6.97
C LEU A 89 -6.24 4.76 6.83
N GLU A 90 -7.51 4.93 7.17
CA GLU A 90 -8.21 6.21 7.15
C GLU A 90 -7.49 7.25 8.01
N GLU A 91 -7.21 6.94 9.28
CA GLU A 91 -6.50 7.86 10.17
C GLU A 91 -5.11 8.24 9.61
N THR A 92 -4.43 7.31 8.97
CA THR A 92 -3.09 7.55 8.40
C THR A 92 -3.16 8.47 7.18
N ILE A 93 -4.16 8.26 6.31
CA ILE A 93 -4.44 9.13 5.16
C ILE A 93 -4.84 10.51 5.64
N GLU A 94 -5.81 10.61 6.54
CA GLU A 94 -6.31 11.87 7.10
C GLU A 94 -5.20 12.65 7.78
N GLN A 95 -4.38 12.01 8.61
CA GLN A 95 -3.23 12.66 9.25
C GLN A 95 -2.26 13.22 8.22
N THR A 96 -1.97 12.47 7.16
CA THR A 96 -1.03 12.93 6.13
C THR A 96 -1.60 14.09 5.32
N LEU A 97 -2.87 14.02 4.95
CA LEU A 97 -3.56 15.10 4.27
C LEU A 97 -3.66 16.34 5.16
N HIS A 98 -4.03 16.20 6.43
CA HIS A 98 -4.10 17.31 7.39
C HIS A 98 -2.73 17.95 7.66
N GLU A 99 -1.69 17.15 7.89
CA GLU A 99 -0.33 17.66 8.10
C GLU A 99 0.14 18.43 6.87
N ARG A 100 -0.17 17.93 5.66
CA ARG A 100 0.17 18.59 4.40
C ARG A 100 -0.65 19.85 4.16
N LEU A 101 -1.95 19.84 4.41
CA LEU A 101 -2.80 21.03 4.34
C LEU A 101 -2.30 22.12 5.28
N ASN A 102 -1.94 21.77 6.52
CA ASN A 102 -1.36 22.70 7.48
C ASN A 102 0.01 23.26 7.03
N ARG A 103 0.87 22.44 6.44
CA ARG A 103 2.14 22.89 5.84
C ARG A 103 1.92 23.82 4.63
N ARG A 104 0.91 23.54 3.80
CA ARG A 104 0.56 24.32 2.60
C ARG A 104 -0.13 25.65 2.95
N LEU A 105 -1.02 25.67 3.94
CA LEU A 105 -1.58 26.90 4.51
C LEU A 105 -0.48 27.86 4.99
N LYS A 106 0.61 27.30 5.54
CA LYS A 106 1.78 28.06 5.99
C LYS A 106 2.70 28.56 4.86
N LYS A 107 2.60 28.01 3.64
CA LYS A 107 3.50 28.29 2.50
C LYS A 107 2.80 28.88 1.26
N ARG A 108 1.57 29.41 1.39
CA ARG A 108 0.62 29.73 0.30
C ARG A 108 1.25 30.02 -1.09
N GLN A 109 0.67 29.34 -2.09
CA GLN A 109 0.43 29.82 -3.46
C GLN A 109 1.46 29.57 -4.59
N GLU A 110 2.30 28.54 -4.54
CA GLU A 110 3.26 28.31 -5.66
C GLU A 110 3.22 26.94 -6.36
N SER A 111 2.34 26.01 -5.97
CA SER A 111 2.26 24.72 -6.68
C SER A 111 0.93 24.57 -7.41
N ASN A 112 1.00 24.69 -8.73
CA ASN A 112 -0.13 24.73 -9.67
C ASN A 112 -0.84 23.37 -9.88
N ASP A 113 -0.67 22.40 -8.98
CA ASP A 113 -1.50 21.19 -9.02
C ASP A 113 -1.55 20.47 -7.65
N TYR A 114 -2.59 20.74 -6.88
CA TYR A 114 -2.76 20.14 -5.56
C TYR A 114 -2.94 18.62 -5.62
N ARG A 115 -3.48 18.11 -6.74
CA ARG A 115 -3.79 16.69 -6.98
C ARG A 115 -2.52 15.87 -7.15
N VAL A 116 -1.62 16.34 -8.00
CA VAL A 116 -0.30 15.70 -8.18
C VAL A 116 0.44 15.60 -6.86
N CYS A 117 0.45 16.69 -6.08
CA CYS A 117 1.10 16.65 -4.78
C CYS A 117 0.39 15.68 -3.81
N ALA A 118 -0.94 15.61 -3.80
CA ALA A 118 -1.68 14.65 -2.97
C ALA A 118 -1.34 13.21 -3.36
N ALA A 119 -1.33 12.88 -4.66
CA ALA A 119 -1.00 11.53 -5.13
C ALA A 119 0.41 11.09 -4.72
N HIS A 120 1.42 11.95 -4.91
CA HIS A 120 2.79 11.66 -4.49
C HIS A 120 2.96 11.55 -2.96
N ASP A 121 2.12 12.24 -2.20
CA ASP A 121 2.14 12.22 -0.73
C ASP A 121 1.49 10.94 -0.19
N LEU A 122 0.47 10.44 -0.87
CA LEU A 122 -0.23 9.20 -0.54
C LEU A 122 0.57 7.96 -0.94
N ALA A 123 1.22 7.95 -2.11
CA ALA A 123 2.00 6.79 -2.59
C ALA A 123 2.89 6.11 -1.52
N PRO A 124 3.77 6.82 -0.79
CA PRO A 124 4.62 6.21 0.23
C PRO A 124 3.85 5.70 1.47
N ILE A 125 2.63 6.20 1.73
CA ILE A 125 1.76 5.68 2.79
C ILE A 125 1.25 4.30 2.39
N PHE A 126 0.70 4.19 1.18
CA PHE A 126 0.18 2.94 0.64
C PHE A 126 1.29 1.89 0.50
N GLU A 127 2.48 2.28 0.03
CA GLU A 127 3.68 1.43 0.02
C GLU A 127 3.98 0.85 1.41
N LYS A 128 3.99 1.68 2.46
CA LYS A 128 4.27 1.24 3.84
C LYS A 128 3.13 0.43 4.45
N ALA A 129 1.89 0.82 4.20
CA ALA A 129 0.69 0.19 4.74
C ALA A 129 0.58 -1.25 4.26
N PHE A 130 0.82 -1.47 2.96
CA PHE A 130 0.67 -2.76 2.31
C PHE A 130 1.99 -3.53 2.15
N GLY A 131 3.12 -2.92 2.52
CA GLY A 131 4.45 -3.50 2.38
C GLY A 131 4.85 -3.69 0.91
N LEU A 132 4.43 -2.78 0.04
CA LEU A 132 4.70 -2.82 -1.40
C LEU A 132 5.95 -2.01 -1.71
N ASP A 133 6.88 -2.59 -2.47
CA ASP A 133 8.01 -1.84 -3.01
C ASP A 133 7.64 -1.36 -4.43
N HIS A 134 7.35 -0.07 -4.55
CA HIS A 134 7.06 0.55 -5.84
C HIS A 134 8.17 0.30 -6.88
N LYS A 135 9.45 0.25 -6.46
CA LYS A 135 10.56 -0.02 -7.39
C LYS A 135 10.53 -1.45 -7.91
N GLN A 136 10.06 -2.39 -7.09
CA GLN A 136 9.87 -3.77 -7.51
C GLN A 136 8.70 -3.85 -8.49
N LEU A 137 7.60 -3.16 -8.16
CA LEU A 137 6.39 -3.12 -8.98
C LEU A 137 6.65 -2.50 -10.37
N ALA A 138 7.44 -1.42 -10.44
CA ALA A 138 7.82 -0.77 -11.69
C ALA A 138 8.83 -1.56 -12.53
N ARG A 139 9.50 -2.58 -11.97
CA ARG A 139 10.43 -3.45 -12.71
C ARG A 139 9.78 -4.76 -13.13
N ASP A 140 8.62 -5.07 -12.58
CA ASP A 140 7.93 -6.32 -12.84
C ASP A 140 7.29 -6.27 -14.23
N VAL A 141 7.86 -7.02 -15.16
CA VAL A 141 7.43 -7.05 -16.56
C VAL A 141 6.05 -7.69 -16.69
N GLU A 142 5.69 -8.63 -15.82
CA GLU A 142 4.38 -9.29 -15.82
C GLU A 142 3.32 -8.32 -15.32
N PHE A 143 3.62 -7.60 -14.23
CA PHE A 143 2.77 -6.52 -13.74
C PHE A 143 2.51 -5.46 -14.82
N LEU A 144 3.57 -4.94 -15.46
CA LEU A 144 3.43 -3.91 -16.49
C LEU A 144 2.62 -4.40 -17.69
N LYS A 145 2.89 -5.61 -18.21
CA LYS A 145 2.12 -6.19 -19.31
C LYS A 145 0.65 -6.35 -18.96
N LEU A 146 0.36 -6.73 -17.72
CA LEU A 146 -1.01 -6.96 -17.26
C LEU A 146 -1.75 -5.63 -17.02
N VAL A 147 -1.06 -4.59 -16.55
CA VAL A 147 -1.60 -3.22 -16.50
C VAL A 147 -1.86 -2.69 -17.92
N ASP A 148 -0.93 -2.89 -18.86
CA ASP A 148 -1.05 -2.40 -20.23
C ASP A 148 -2.14 -3.15 -21.03
N GLY A 149 -2.31 -4.45 -20.80
CA GLY A 149 -3.28 -5.30 -21.49
C GLY A 149 -4.68 -5.31 -20.87
N ASN A 150 -4.77 -5.32 -19.54
CA ASN A 150 -6.02 -5.54 -18.81
C ASN A 150 -6.40 -4.41 -17.85
N GLY A 151 -5.50 -3.43 -17.63
CA GLY A 151 -5.72 -2.31 -16.70
C GLY A 151 -6.13 -2.78 -15.30
N LEU A 152 -7.33 -2.38 -14.87
CA LEU A 152 -7.88 -2.75 -13.55
C LEU A 152 -8.44 -4.18 -13.50
N GLY A 153 -8.65 -4.84 -14.65
CA GLY A 153 -9.22 -6.18 -14.77
C GLY A 153 -8.21 -7.33 -14.71
N GLY A 154 -6.92 -7.05 -14.45
CA GLY A 154 -5.85 -8.07 -14.42
C GLY A 154 -5.83 -8.97 -13.18
N GLY A 155 -6.66 -8.71 -12.17
CA GLY A 155 -6.46 -9.28 -10.84
C GLY A 155 -6.64 -10.78 -10.71
N GLU A 156 -7.30 -11.44 -11.66
CA GLU A 156 -7.49 -12.89 -11.65
C GLU A 156 -6.20 -13.66 -11.95
N ALA A 157 -5.32 -13.10 -12.78
CA ALA A 157 -4.03 -13.68 -13.13
C ALA A 157 -2.89 -13.29 -12.17
N TRP A 158 -3.11 -12.27 -11.32
CA TRP A 158 -2.09 -11.73 -10.45
C TRP A 158 -2.05 -12.43 -9.09
N THR A 159 -0.98 -13.19 -8.83
CA THR A 159 -0.75 -13.87 -7.54
C THR A 159 0.03 -13.01 -6.52
N GLY A 160 0.22 -11.71 -6.79
CA GLY A 160 0.96 -10.79 -5.94
C GLY A 160 2.42 -10.60 -6.36
N LEU A 161 3.04 -9.51 -5.85
CA LEU A 161 4.49 -9.31 -5.92
C LEU A 161 5.17 -10.52 -5.28
N ALA A 162 5.99 -11.25 -6.06
CA ALA A 162 6.83 -12.30 -5.52
C ALA A 162 7.65 -11.70 -4.36
N THR A 163 7.31 -12.09 -3.13
CA THR A 163 8.16 -11.75 -1.99
C THR A 163 9.48 -12.41 -2.29
N LYS A 164 10.47 -11.60 -2.69
CA LYS A 164 11.85 -12.06 -2.63
C LYS A 164 12.06 -12.33 -1.15
N SER A 165 11.89 -13.60 -0.76
CA SER A 165 12.32 -14.05 0.54
C SER A 165 13.76 -13.56 0.65
N ILE A 166 14.00 -12.62 1.57
CA ILE A 166 15.35 -12.28 2.00
C ILE A 166 15.81 -13.45 2.89
N CYS A 167 15.79 -14.67 2.35
CA CYS A 167 16.70 -15.71 2.77
C CYS A 167 17.87 -15.54 1.83
N GLY A 168 18.90 -14.82 2.29
CA GLY A 168 20.19 -14.85 1.63
C GLY A 168 20.60 -16.31 1.39
N PRO A 169 21.36 -16.61 0.32
CA PRO A 169 21.81 -17.97 0.07
C PRO A 169 22.46 -18.51 1.34
N LYS A 170 21.84 -19.54 1.93
CA LYS A 170 22.34 -20.17 3.16
C LYS A 170 23.80 -20.54 2.93
N ALA A 171 24.69 -20.01 3.76
CA ALA A 171 26.08 -20.39 3.79
C ALA A 171 26.17 -21.92 3.88
N GLN A 172 26.85 -22.55 2.92
CA GLN A 172 27.01 -23.99 2.93
C GLN A 172 27.81 -24.43 4.17
N PRO A 173 27.34 -25.42 4.94
CA PRO A 173 28.09 -25.91 6.08
C PRO A 173 29.26 -26.78 5.60
N GLY A 174 30.47 -26.29 5.85
CA GLY A 174 31.64 -27.06 6.25
C GLY A 174 32.15 -28.17 5.32
N LYS A 175 33.16 -27.86 4.48
CA LYS A 175 34.18 -28.86 4.11
C LYS A 175 35.35 -28.80 5.10
N LYS A 176 35.22 -29.58 6.18
CA LYS A 176 36.31 -29.88 7.13
C LYS A 176 37.41 -30.60 6.36
N LYS A 177 38.48 -29.90 6.00
CA LYS A 177 39.67 -30.45 5.33
C LYS A 177 40.37 -31.40 6.31
N ARG A 178 40.05 -32.71 6.24
CA ARG A 178 40.81 -33.77 6.91
C ARG A 178 42.19 -33.83 6.27
N ASN A 179 43.19 -33.25 6.93
CA ASN A 179 44.59 -33.48 6.58
C ASN A 179 45.01 -34.80 7.24
N ASN A 180 45.09 -35.85 6.43
CA ASN A 180 45.69 -37.13 6.81
C ASN A 180 47.12 -37.18 6.24
N ASN A 181 47.97 -37.96 6.91
CA ASN A 181 49.35 -38.35 6.56
C ASN A 181 50.45 -37.34 6.93
N ARG A 182 51.61 -37.76 7.45
CA ARG A 182 52.14 -39.12 7.71
C ARG A 182 53.31 -38.95 8.68
N LYS A 183 53.42 -39.88 9.64
CA LYS A 183 54.63 -40.12 10.44
C LYS A 183 55.87 -40.19 9.52
N LYS A 184 56.91 -39.41 9.83
CA LYS A 184 58.29 -39.73 9.46
C LYS A 184 59.08 -39.96 10.74
N THR A 185 59.37 -41.23 10.96
CA THR A 185 60.32 -41.79 11.93
C THR A 185 61.77 -41.42 11.54
N ARG A 186 62.57 -41.05 12.56
CA ARG A 186 64.01 -41.36 12.87
C ARG A 186 64.97 -41.65 11.69
N GLN A 187 66.20 -41.13 11.62
CA GLN A 187 67.33 -41.19 12.59
C GLN A 187 68.41 -40.13 12.24
N PRO A 188 69.35 -39.82 13.16
CA PRO A 188 70.54 -39.01 12.89
C PRO A 188 71.67 -39.86 12.29
N ASN A 189 72.59 -39.22 11.58
CA ASN A 189 73.94 -39.71 11.34
C ASN A 189 74.89 -38.51 11.47
#